data_AF-A0A4U2XSZ0-F1
#
_entry.id   AF-A0A4U2XSZ0-F1
#
_cell.length_a   1.000
_cell.length_b   1.000
_cell.length_c   1.000
_cell.angle_alpha   90.00
_cell.angle_beta   90.00
_cell.angle_gamma   90.00
#
_symmetry.space_group_name_H-M   'P 1'
#
loop_
_entity.id
_entity.type
_entity.pdbx_description
1 polymer ?
#
loop_
_entity_poly.entity_id
_entity_poly.type
_entity_poly.pdbx_seq_one_letter_code
_entity_poly.pdbx_strand_id
1 'polypeptide(L)'
;MNNKLLNIEEITIILDRDFIPLESVVTGLRLKKQVEMETNVEGVERRLKVKFPVDFVNLILNYDFGDFSILGVHFGSHTNYLETLISYHEHLSNEDIKNFSNQFISIAMGDNFTLIMNVNCGSIYVYGSETLFNNKIKVAESFTKLIETLGTAYFHTSQNTQTEFLDIIMKKFDEDCIDFWKEIIN
;
A
#
# COMPACT_ATOMS: atom_id res chain seq x y z
N MET A 1 -21.24 -16.73 -1.57
CA MET A 1 -20.29 -15.67 -1.91
C MET A 1 -19.38 -15.45 -0.70
N ASN A 2 -18.07 -15.59 -0.87
CA ASN A 2 -17.11 -15.36 0.20
C ASN A 2 -16.97 -13.84 0.40
N ASN A 3 -17.68 -13.28 1.39
CA ASN A 3 -17.59 -11.86 1.77
C ASN A 3 -16.31 -11.58 2.58
N LYS A 4 -15.14 -11.99 2.06
CA LYS A 4 -13.87 -11.91 2.78
C LYS A 4 -12.80 -11.38 1.84
N LEU A 5 -11.93 -10.52 2.38
CA LEU A 5 -10.68 -10.16 1.73
C LEU A 5 -9.81 -11.41 1.54
N LEU A 6 -9.17 -11.49 0.39
CA LEU A 6 -8.10 -12.44 0.12
C LEU A 6 -6.94 -12.18 1.07
N ASN A 7 -6.30 -13.25 1.53
CA ASN A 7 -5.07 -13.14 2.31
C ASN A 7 -3.85 -13.01 1.37
N ILE A 8 -2.69 -12.66 1.94
CA ILE A 8 -1.47 -12.39 1.17
C ILE A 8 -1.02 -13.59 0.31
N GLU A 9 -1.19 -14.83 0.77
CA GLU A 9 -0.83 -16.03 0.00
C GLU A 9 -1.75 -16.20 -1.21
N GLU A 10 -3.07 -16.04 -1.03
CA GLU A 10 -4.05 -16.06 -2.12
C GLU A 10 -3.73 -14.99 -3.17
N ILE A 11 -3.39 -13.78 -2.72
CA ILE A 11 -3.02 -12.65 -3.59
C ILE A 11 -1.75 -12.97 -4.37
N THR A 12 -0.72 -13.49 -3.70
CA THR A 12 0.55 -13.86 -4.35
C THR A 12 0.30 -14.89 -5.46
N ILE A 13 -0.52 -15.91 -5.20
CA ILE A 13 -0.87 -16.93 -6.20
C ILE A 13 -1.57 -16.32 -7.42
N ILE A 14 -2.53 -15.42 -7.19
CA ILE A 14 -3.28 -14.76 -8.26
C ILE A 14 -2.37 -13.87 -9.11
N LEU A 15 -1.57 -13.02 -8.47
CA LEU A 15 -0.63 -12.14 -9.17
C LEU A 15 0.42 -12.94 -9.93
N ASP A 16 0.95 -14.02 -9.35
CA ASP A 16 1.90 -14.88 -10.03
C ASP A 16 1.29 -15.58 -11.25
N ARG A 17 0.07 -16.10 -11.13
CA ARG A 17 -0.66 -16.70 -12.26
C ARG A 17 -0.80 -15.71 -13.41
N ASP A 18 -1.15 -14.47 -13.11
CA ASP A 18 -1.48 -13.46 -14.12
C ASP A 18 -0.24 -12.78 -14.72
N PHE A 19 0.83 -12.62 -13.93
CA PHE A 19 1.99 -11.80 -14.32
C PHE A 19 3.29 -12.55 -14.55
N ILE A 20 3.48 -13.79 -14.08
CA ILE A 20 4.65 -14.61 -14.48
C ILE A 20 4.79 -14.70 -16.02
N PRO A 21 3.70 -14.95 -16.78
CA PRO A 21 3.80 -15.00 -18.25
C PRO A 21 4.25 -13.68 -18.90
N LEU A 22 4.15 -12.56 -18.19
CA LEU A 22 4.39 -11.21 -18.71
C LEU A 22 5.71 -10.59 -18.21
N GLU A 23 6.43 -11.27 -17.30
CA GLU A 23 7.61 -10.70 -16.63
C GLU A 23 8.77 -10.32 -17.56
N SER A 24 8.85 -10.91 -18.76
CA SER A 24 9.86 -10.51 -19.75
C SER A 24 9.58 -9.15 -20.39
N VAL A 25 8.37 -8.60 -20.20
CA VAL A 25 7.89 -7.35 -20.81
C VAL A 25 7.61 -6.30 -19.74
N VAL A 26 7.00 -6.69 -18.62
CA VAL A 26 6.63 -5.79 -17.53
C VAL A 26 6.98 -6.40 -16.18
N THR A 27 7.66 -5.64 -15.32
CA THR A 27 8.02 -6.04 -13.95
C THR A 27 7.15 -5.30 -12.93
N GLY A 28 7.36 -5.58 -11.64
CA GLY A 28 6.68 -4.87 -10.56
C GLY A 28 5.23 -5.26 -10.27
N LEU A 29 4.60 -6.13 -11.06
CA LEU A 29 3.18 -6.50 -10.87
C LEU A 29 2.95 -7.73 -9.98
N ARG A 30 4.01 -8.27 -9.38
CA ARG A 30 3.97 -9.44 -8.50
C ARG A 30 4.45 -9.07 -7.11
N LEU A 31 3.75 -9.54 -6.09
CA LEU A 31 4.19 -9.44 -4.71
C LEU A 31 5.16 -10.60 -4.40
N LYS A 32 6.44 -10.40 -4.71
CA LYS A 32 7.46 -11.46 -4.61
C LYS A 32 7.89 -11.66 -3.15
N LYS A 33 8.26 -12.89 -2.79
CA LYS A 33 8.94 -13.14 -1.52
C LYS A 33 10.28 -12.42 -1.50
N GLN A 34 10.60 -11.82 -0.35
CA GLN A 34 11.90 -11.22 -0.13
C GLN A 34 12.97 -12.32 -0.14
N VAL A 35 14.00 -12.17 -0.98
CA VAL A 35 15.17 -13.06 -0.99
C VAL A 35 16.37 -12.25 -0.50
N GLU A 36 16.95 -12.69 0.61
CA GLU A 36 18.22 -12.21 1.21
C GLU A 36 18.59 -10.75 0.92
N MET A 37 18.15 -9.84 1.79
CA MET A 37 18.53 -8.43 1.75
C MET A 37 19.11 -8.02 3.10
N GLU A 38 20.16 -7.20 3.10
CA GLU A 38 20.57 -6.47 4.31
C GLU A 38 19.47 -5.45 4.65
N THR A 39 18.55 -5.85 5.52
CA THR A 39 17.46 -4.98 5.96
C THR A 39 17.90 -4.22 7.20
N ASN A 40 18.21 -2.92 7.05
CA ASN A 40 18.54 -2.05 8.17
C ASN A 40 17.32 -1.22 8.62
N VAL A 41 16.24 -1.91 9.01
CA VAL A 41 14.99 -1.26 9.45
C VAL A 41 15.23 -0.27 10.59
N GLU A 42 16.03 -0.66 11.60
CA GLU A 42 16.35 0.22 12.74
C GLU A 42 17.16 1.47 12.34
N GLY A 43 18.00 1.36 11.31
CA GLY A 43 18.71 2.50 10.74
C GLY A 43 17.76 3.49 10.07
N VAL A 44 16.80 2.98 9.29
CA VAL A 44 15.76 3.78 8.62
C VAL A 44 14.85 4.45 9.64
N GLU A 45 14.37 3.71 10.64
CA GLU A 45 13.58 4.24 11.76
C GLU A 45 14.29 5.41 12.47
N ARG A 46 15.60 5.27 12.75
CA ARG A 46 16.40 6.37 13.32
C ARG A 46 16.50 7.56 12.39
N ARG A 47 16.73 7.34 11.09
CA ARG A 47 16.85 8.42 10.08
C ARG A 47 15.54 9.19 9.97
N LEU A 48 14.41 8.49 9.92
CA LEU A 48 13.07 9.05 9.81
C LEU A 48 12.50 9.53 11.15
N LYS A 49 13.17 9.25 12.27
CA LYS A 49 12.75 9.59 13.64
C LYS A 49 11.36 9.03 14.00
N VAL A 50 11.07 7.82 13.54
CA VAL A 50 9.82 7.09 13.79
C VAL A 50 10.11 5.65 14.20
N LYS A 51 9.13 4.98 14.80
CA LYS A 51 9.15 3.53 15.01
C LYS A 51 8.08 2.91 14.12
N PHE A 52 8.45 1.95 13.28
CA PHE A 52 7.50 1.30 12.41
C PHE A 52 6.64 0.29 13.17
N PRO A 53 5.35 0.17 12.81
CA PRO A 53 4.49 -0.89 13.32
C PRO A 53 5.04 -2.29 12.99
N VAL A 54 4.90 -3.24 13.91
CA VAL A 54 5.36 -4.63 13.74
C VAL A 54 4.72 -5.29 12.51
N ASP A 55 3.45 -5.03 12.24
CA ASP A 55 2.74 -5.52 11.05
C ASP A 55 3.44 -5.08 9.74
N PHE A 56 3.76 -3.78 9.65
CA PHE A 56 4.46 -3.21 8.50
C PHE A 56 5.84 -3.86 8.34
N VAL A 57 6.63 -3.91 9.41
CA VAL A 57 7.98 -4.50 9.40
C VAL A 57 7.92 -5.97 8.97
N ASN A 58 7.01 -6.76 9.54
CA ASN A 58 6.88 -8.17 9.18
C ASN A 58 6.58 -8.35 7.69
N LEU A 59 5.70 -7.53 7.11
CA LEU A 59 5.32 -7.69 5.72
C LEU A 59 6.48 -7.32 4.77
N ILE A 60 7.15 -6.19 4.99
CA ILE A 60 8.26 -5.74 4.13
C ILE A 60 9.53 -6.59 4.27
N LEU A 61 9.66 -7.35 5.36
CA LEU A 61 10.75 -8.32 5.52
C LEU A 61 10.45 -9.65 4.81
N ASN A 62 9.18 -9.96 4.57
CA ASN A 62 8.76 -11.21 3.93
C ASN A 62 8.49 -11.05 2.43
N TYR A 63 8.20 -9.83 1.97
CA TYR A 63 7.84 -9.53 0.58
C TYR A 63 8.55 -8.29 0.07
N ASP A 64 8.87 -8.30 -1.22
CA ASP A 64 9.57 -7.22 -1.91
C ASP A 64 8.58 -6.17 -2.41
N PHE A 65 8.69 -4.97 -1.84
CA PHE A 65 7.94 -3.77 -2.23
C PHE A 65 8.77 -2.80 -3.07
N GLY A 66 10.03 -3.12 -3.37
CA GLY A 66 10.99 -2.25 -4.03
C GLY A 66 10.65 -1.90 -5.48
N ASP A 67 9.88 -2.77 -6.13
CA ASP A 67 9.33 -2.56 -7.47
C ASP A 67 7.81 -2.83 -7.52
N PHE A 68 7.18 -3.13 -6.38
CA PHE A 68 5.78 -3.58 -6.38
C PHE A 68 4.81 -2.45 -6.70
N SER A 69 3.88 -2.74 -7.61
CA SER A 69 2.73 -1.90 -7.92
C SER A 69 1.49 -2.73 -8.24
N ILE A 70 0.32 -2.20 -7.88
CA ILE A 70 -0.98 -2.84 -8.10
C ILE A 70 -2.06 -1.76 -8.20
N LEU A 71 -2.91 -1.83 -9.23
CA LEU A 71 -4.02 -0.87 -9.44
C LEU A 71 -3.60 0.61 -9.37
N GLY A 72 -2.48 0.97 -10.01
CA GLY A 72 -1.97 2.35 -9.99
C GLY A 72 -1.38 2.79 -8.66
N VAL A 73 -1.30 1.91 -7.66
CA VAL A 73 -0.56 2.16 -6.41
C VAL A 73 0.88 1.68 -6.58
N HIS A 74 1.83 2.60 -6.45
CA HIS A 74 3.25 2.36 -6.59
C HIS A 74 3.93 2.43 -5.22
N PHE A 75 4.51 1.32 -4.76
CA PHE A 75 5.22 1.27 -3.47
C PHE A 75 6.70 1.60 -3.64
N GLY A 76 7.32 1.12 -4.71
CA GLY A 76 8.75 1.25 -4.97
C GLY A 76 9.07 1.80 -6.36
N SER A 77 10.35 2.08 -6.59
CA SER A 77 10.87 2.63 -7.84
C SER A 77 12.07 1.82 -8.38
N HIS A 78 11.97 0.48 -8.37
CA HIS A 78 13.04 -0.45 -8.74
C HIS A 78 14.28 -0.37 -7.82
N THR A 79 14.08 0.04 -6.57
CA THR A 79 15.14 0.14 -5.56
C THR A 79 14.72 -0.63 -4.31
N ASN A 80 15.59 -0.70 -3.29
CA ASN A 80 15.17 -1.21 -1.99
C ASN A 80 14.00 -0.38 -1.45
N TYR A 81 12.91 -1.02 -1.00
CA TYR A 81 11.75 -0.30 -0.47
C TYR A 81 12.10 0.63 0.70
N LEU A 82 13.04 0.23 1.57
CA LEU A 82 13.50 1.08 2.66
C LEU A 82 14.19 2.37 2.17
N GLU A 83 14.94 2.30 1.07
CA GLU A 83 15.52 3.49 0.41
C GLU A 83 14.43 4.35 -0.25
N THR A 84 13.38 3.71 -0.78
CA THR A 84 12.20 4.44 -1.28
C THR A 84 11.52 5.22 -0.15
N LEU A 85 11.33 4.64 1.03
CA LEU A 85 10.77 5.34 2.19
C LEU A 85 11.63 6.54 2.62
N ILE A 86 12.95 6.40 2.59
CA ILE A 86 13.88 7.52 2.84
C ILE A 86 13.68 8.60 1.78
N SER A 87 13.66 8.22 0.51
CA SER A 87 13.46 9.16 -0.60
C SER A 87 12.13 9.92 -0.46
N TYR A 88 11.03 9.22 -0.14
CA TYR A 88 9.74 9.87 0.10
C TYR A 88 9.82 10.90 1.23
N HIS A 89 10.49 10.58 2.34
CA HIS A 89 10.67 11.50 3.45
C HIS A 89 11.51 12.73 3.08
N GLU A 90 12.60 12.54 2.34
CA GLU A 90 13.52 13.62 1.95
C GLU A 90 12.93 14.57 0.91
N HIS A 91 11.94 14.11 0.15
CA HIS A 91 11.25 14.90 -0.88
C HIS A 91 9.88 15.43 -0.42
N LEU A 92 9.54 15.33 0.86
CA LEU A 92 8.32 15.94 1.40
C LEU A 92 8.34 17.45 1.19
N SER A 93 7.18 18.02 0.85
CA SER A 93 7.01 19.46 0.79
C SER A 93 7.11 20.07 2.20
N ASN A 94 7.35 21.39 2.28
CA ASN A 94 7.32 22.10 3.56
C ASN A 94 5.96 22.01 4.28
N GLU A 95 4.87 21.83 3.52
CA GLU A 95 3.53 21.61 4.06
C GLU A 95 3.41 20.21 4.66
N ASP A 96 3.85 19.19 3.91
CA ASP A 96 3.82 17.79 4.38
C ASP A 96 4.69 17.59 5.62
N ILE A 97 5.88 18.20 5.68
CA ILE A 97 6.75 18.15 6.88
C ILE A 97 6.01 18.64 8.13
N LYS A 98 5.23 19.73 8.01
CA LYS A 98 4.43 20.26 9.12
C LYS A 98 3.27 19.33 9.49
N ASN A 99 2.60 18.79 8.48
CA ASN A 99 1.45 17.93 8.62
C ASN A 99 1.80 16.56 9.23
N PHE A 100 2.93 15.97 8.85
CA PHE A 100 3.31 14.63 9.25
C PHE A 100 3.76 14.57 10.71
N SER A 101 4.48 15.59 11.20
CA SER A 101 4.83 15.77 12.62
C SER A 101 5.39 14.50 13.31
N ASN A 102 6.21 13.70 12.59
CA ASN A 102 6.73 12.37 12.99
C ASN A 102 5.67 11.30 13.31
N GLN A 103 4.39 11.54 13.00
CA GLN A 103 3.30 10.58 13.17
C GLN A 103 3.00 9.84 11.88
N PHE A 104 3.34 10.43 10.73
CA PHE A 104 3.06 9.87 9.42
C PHE A 104 4.35 9.67 8.62
N ILE A 105 4.32 8.64 7.78
CA ILE A 105 5.27 8.44 6.70
C ILE A 105 4.49 8.14 5.41
N SER A 106 5.01 8.55 4.26
CA SER A 106 4.49 8.11 2.97
C SER A 106 4.99 6.68 2.71
N ILE A 107 4.10 5.82 2.22
CA ILE A 107 4.39 4.41 1.98
C ILE A 107 4.18 3.98 0.53
N ALA A 108 3.38 4.73 -0.22
CA ALA A 108 3.12 4.51 -1.64
C ALA A 108 2.49 5.76 -2.27
N MET A 109 2.54 5.83 -3.59
CA MET A 109 1.97 6.92 -4.39
C MET A 109 1.01 6.36 -5.44
N GLY A 110 -0.02 7.11 -5.77
CA GLY A 110 -0.81 6.96 -6.98
C GLY A 110 -0.73 8.24 -7.81
N ASP A 111 -1.42 8.28 -8.95
CA ASP A 111 -1.36 9.41 -9.88
C ASP A 111 -1.74 10.75 -9.22
N ASN A 112 -2.78 10.73 -8.38
CA ASN A 112 -3.36 11.94 -7.77
C ASN A 112 -3.39 11.91 -6.23
N PHE A 113 -2.83 10.86 -5.62
CA PHE A 113 -2.89 10.65 -4.18
C PHE A 113 -1.60 10.05 -3.61
N THR A 114 -1.43 10.22 -2.30
CA THR A 114 -0.35 9.60 -1.53
C THR A 114 -0.97 8.76 -0.42
N LEU A 115 -0.50 7.53 -0.27
CA LEU A 115 -0.81 6.69 0.86
C LEU A 115 0.20 6.96 1.98
N ILE A 116 -0.32 7.26 3.15
CA ILE A 116 0.46 7.52 4.36
C ILE A 116 0.07 6.55 5.46
N MET A 117 1.04 6.16 6.28
CA MET A 117 0.81 5.34 7.45
C MET A 117 0.98 6.18 8.71
N ASN A 118 0.00 6.12 9.62
CA ASN A 118 0.21 6.58 10.99
C ASN A 118 1.08 5.56 11.73
N VAL A 119 2.33 5.89 12.03
CA VAL A 119 3.29 4.96 12.62
C VAL A 119 2.94 4.55 14.07
N ASN A 120 2.08 5.31 14.75
CA ASN A 120 1.69 5.02 16.13
C ASN A 120 0.65 3.90 16.22
N CYS A 121 -0.19 3.72 15.20
CA CYS A 121 -1.26 2.71 15.19
C CYS A 121 -1.24 1.77 13.98
N GLY A 122 -0.47 2.09 12.94
CA GLY A 122 -0.39 1.34 11.69
C GLY A 122 -1.53 1.59 10.70
N SER A 123 -2.49 2.45 11.04
CA SER A 123 -3.58 2.78 10.12
C SER A 123 -3.09 3.53 8.89
N ILE A 124 -3.68 3.20 7.75
CA ILE A 124 -3.34 3.76 6.45
C ILE A 124 -4.39 4.78 6.05
N TYR A 125 -3.92 5.93 5.59
CA TYR A 125 -4.74 7.01 5.11
C TYR A 125 -4.34 7.41 3.69
N VAL A 126 -5.28 8.02 2.97
CA VAL A 126 -5.04 8.64 1.68
C VAL A 126 -5.30 10.14 1.77
N TYR A 127 -4.46 10.92 1.11
CA TYR A 127 -4.65 12.35 0.85
C TYR A 127 -4.05 12.68 -0.52
N GLY A 128 -4.40 13.83 -1.11
CA GLY A 128 -3.98 14.16 -2.46
C GLY A 128 -4.62 15.44 -2.99
N SER A 129 -4.67 15.58 -4.31
CA SER A 129 -5.21 16.77 -4.99
C SER A 129 -6.67 17.05 -4.61
N GLU A 130 -7.47 16.00 -4.42
CA GLU A 130 -8.89 16.11 -4.09
C GLU A 130 -9.17 16.04 -2.59
N THR A 131 -8.24 15.50 -1.80
CA THR A 131 -8.40 15.28 -0.36
C THR A 131 -7.25 15.93 0.40
N LEU A 132 -7.51 17.10 1.00
CA LEU A 132 -6.53 17.79 1.85
C LEU A 132 -6.09 16.92 3.04
N PHE A 133 -4.85 17.08 3.50
CA PHE A 133 -4.30 16.26 4.60
C PHE A 133 -5.15 16.25 5.89
N ASN A 134 -5.77 17.38 6.23
CA ASN A 134 -6.64 17.48 7.41
C ASN A 134 -7.94 16.67 7.25
N ASN A 135 -8.34 16.38 6.02
CA ASN A 135 -9.50 15.58 5.66
C ASN A 135 -9.11 14.19 5.13
N LYS A 136 -7.86 13.76 5.35
CA LYS A 136 -7.37 12.44 4.91
C LYS A 136 -8.33 11.33 5.30
N ILE A 137 -8.52 10.39 4.38
CA ILE A 137 -9.50 9.31 4.52
C ILE A 137 -8.77 8.07 4.97
N LYS A 138 -9.28 7.38 5.99
CA LYS A 138 -8.73 6.11 6.44
C LYS A 138 -9.15 5.00 5.47
N VAL A 139 -8.18 4.31 4.88
CA VAL A 139 -8.44 3.27 3.85
C VAL A 139 -8.08 1.87 4.31
N ALA A 140 -7.25 1.73 5.36
CA ALA A 140 -6.96 0.45 5.97
C ALA A 140 -6.57 0.58 7.45
N GLU A 141 -6.83 -0.47 8.23
CA GLU A 141 -6.45 -0.55 9.64
C GLU A 141 -4.97 -0.85 9.86
N SER A 142 -4.32 -1.48 8.88
CA SER A 142 -2.91 -1.90 8.92
C SER A 142 -2.35 -2.02 7.51
N PHE A 143 -1.03 -2.16 7.38
CA PHE A 143 -0.39 -2.33 6.08
C PHE A 143 -0.76 -3.66 5.43
N THR A 144 -0.79 -4.75 6.21
CA THR A 144 -1.29 -6.04 5.70
C THR A 144 -2.72 -5.92 5.18
N LYS A 145 -3.61 -5.22 5.89
CA LYS A 145 -5.00 -5.01 5.43
C LYS A 145 -5.09 -4.19 4.15
N LEU A 146 -4.20 -3.19 3.97
CA LEU A 146 -4.11 -2.46 2.71
C LEU A 146 -3.79 -3.40 1.54
N ILE A 147 -2.75 -4.24 1.69
CA ILE A 147 -2.35 -5.17 0.64
C ILE A 147 -3.44 -6.21 0.36
N GLU A 148 -4.08 -6.73 1.40
CA GLU A 148 -5.22 -7.63 1.27
C GLU A 148 -6.38 -6.99 0.49
N THR A 149 -6.71 -5.73 0.79
CA THR A 149 -7.76 -5.01 0.08
C THR A 149 -7.39 -4.73 -1.37
N LEU A 150 -6.16 -4.29 -1.66
CA LEU A 150 -5.69 -4.04 -3.03
C LEU A 150 -5.67 -5.32 -3.87
N GLY A 151 -5.17 -6.43 -3.32
CA GLY A 151 -5.16 -7.71 -4.03
C GLY A 151 -6.57 -8.26 -4.27
N THR A 152 -7.48 -8.06 -3.31
CA THR A 152 -8.90 -8.41 -3.46
C THR A 152 -9.56 -7.55 -4.54
N ALA A 153 -9.30 -6.25 -4.55
CA ALA A 153 -9.77 -5.32 -5.57
C ALA A 153 -9.30 -5.75 -6.97
N TYR A 154 -8.02 -6.06 -7.12
CA TYR A 154 -7.43 -6.52 -8.38
C TYR A 154 -8.10 -7.80 -8.88
N PHE A 155 -8.29 -8.77 -7.99
CA PHE A 155 -8.98 -10.00 -8.32
C PHE A 155 -10.37 -9.71 -8.87
N HIS A 156 -11.19 -8.92 -8.17
CA HIS A 156 -12.55 -8.60 -8.63
C HIS A 156 -12.58 -7.80 -9.93
N THR A 157 -11.66 -6.85 -10.13
CA THR A 157 -11.52 -6.14 -11.41
C THR A 157 -11.15 -7.10 -12.55
N SER A 158 -10.21 -8.02 -12.33
CA SER A 158 -9.81 -9.02 -13.34
C SER A 158 -10.95 -9.98 -13.73
N GLN A 159 -11.89 -10.21 -12.82
CA GLN A 159 -13.04 -11.10 -13.02
C GLN A 159 -14.32 -10.36 -13.43
N ASN A 160 -14.29 -9.03 -13.59
CA ASN A 160 -15.46 -8.19 -13.83
C ASN A 160 -16.57 -8.35 -12.76
N THR A 161 -16.16 -8.39 -11.49
CA THR A 161 -17.03 -8.58 -10.31
C THR A 161 -16.88 -7.45 -9.28
N GLN A 162 -16.63 -6.22 -9.75
CA GLN A 162 -16.38 -5.03 -8.92
C GLN A 162 -17.49 -4.76 -7.90
N THR A 163 -18.75 -5.07 -8.21
CA THR A 163 -19.87 -4.91 -7.28
C THR A 163 -19.71 -5.80 -6.03
N GLU A 164 -19.18 -7.02 -6.18
CA GLU A 164 -18.92 -7.92 -5.04
C GLU A 164 -17.81 -7.37 -4.14
N PHE A 165 -16.79 -6.76 -4.73
CA PHE A 165 -15.75 -6.07 -3.97
C PHE A 165 -16.31 -4.90 -3.15
N LEU A 166 -17.15 -4.05 -3.76
CA LEU A 166 -17.77 -2.93 -3.04
C LEU A 166 -18.67 -3.42 -1.89
N ASP A 167 -19.40 -4.52 -2.08
CA ASP A 167 -20.17 -5.16 -1.00
C ASP A 167 -19.29 -5.63 0.17
N ILE A 168 -18.05 -6.03 -0.10
CA ILE A 168 -17.07 -6.37 0.95
C ILE A 168 -16.59 -5.11 1.67
N ILE A 169 -16.26 -4.05 0.92
CA ILE A 169 -15.79 -2.78 1.48
C ILE A 169 -16.85 -2.14 2.37
N MET A 170 -18.09 -2.02 1.90
CA MET A 170 -19.22 -1.43 2.64
C MET A 170 -19.52 -2.15 3.96
N LYS A 171 -19.17 -3.43 4.08
CA LYS A 171 -19.36 -4.21 5.32
C LYS A 171 -18.18 -4.11 6.29
N LYS A 172 -17.01 -3.66 5.83
CA LYS A 172 -15.74 -3.76 6.56
C LYS A 172 -15.12 -2.43 6.92
N PHE A 173 -15.41 -1.39 6.15
CA PHE A 173 -14.80 -0.08 6.30
C PHE A 173 -15.88 1.00 6.43
N ASP A 174 -15.46 2.16 6.92
CA ASP A 174 -16.33 3.33 7.04
C ASP A 174 -16.70 3.87 5.66
N GLU A 175 -17.87 4.52 5.58
CA GLU A 175 -18.43 5.02 4.31
C GLU A 175 -17.49 6.00 3.59
N ASP A 176 -16.71 6.76 4.34
CA ASP A 176 -15.79 7.78 3.83
C ASP A 176 -14.74 7.22 2.85
N CYS A 177 -14.38 5.94 2.94
CA CYS A 177 -13.38 5.33 2.06
C CYS A 177 -13.96 4.72 0.78
N ILE A 178 -15.29 4.61 0.67
CA ILE A 178 -15.94 3.91 -0.43
C ILE A 178 -15.60 4.58 -1.77
N ASP A 179 -15.61 5.92 -1.82
CA ASP A 179 -15.36 6.65 -3.06
C ASP A 179 -13.91 6.48 -3.55
N PHE A 180 -12.94 6.45 -2.63
CA PHE A 180 -11.56 6.07 -2.96
C PHE A 180 -11.51 4.65 -3.57
N TRP A 181 -12.17 3.67 -2.95
CA TRP A 181 -12.15 2.30 -3.47
C TRP A 181 -12.90 2.14 -4.80
N LYS A 182 -13.90 2.98 -5.10
CA LYS A 182 -14.51 3.03 -6.44
C LYS A 182 -13.54 3.56 -7.48
N GLU A 183 -12.76 4.59 -7.16
CA GLU A 183 -11.74 5.13 -8.07
C GLU A 183 -10.68 4.07 -8.40
N ILE A 184 -10.20 3.33 -7.40
CA ILE A 184 -9.16 2.30 -7.56
C ILE A 184 -9.57 1.13 -8.48
N ILE A 185 -10.86 0.82 -8.58
CA ILE A 185 -11.36 -0.32 -9.38
C ILE A 185 -11.99 0.08 -10.72
N ASN A 186 -12.01 1.38 -11.03
CA ASN A 186 -12.57 1.92 -12.27
C ASN A 186 -11.64 1.75 -13.47
#